data_AF-A0A662Q831-F1
#
_entry.id   AF-A0A662Q831-F1
#
_cell.length_a   1.000
_cell.length_b   1.000
_cell.length_c   1.000
_cell.angle_alpha   90.00
_cell.angle_beta   90.00
_cell.angle_gamma   90.00
#
_symmetry.space_group_name_H-M   'P 1'
#
loop_
_entity.id
_entity.type
_entity.pdbx_description
1 polymer ?
#
loop_
_entity_poly.entity_id
_entity_poly.type
_entity_poly.pdbx_seq_one_letter_code
_entity_poly.pdbx_strand_id
1 'polypeptide(L)'
;MSLRRIGKKVADFMRSETVNKAIMAAIILAILVFVSGSIYSITARDVLGLIFLRGGGIRVFIWTINAQTHAETMIIFLYYLMGFGGLWLY
;
A
#
# COMPACT_ATOMS: atom_id res chain seq x y z
N MET A 1 27.84 -20.46 -21.74
CA MET A 1 26.36 -20.47 -21.88
C MET A 1 25.95 -19.20 -22.62
N SER A 2 25.27 -19.27 -23.77
CA SER A 2 24.99 -18.09 -24.63
C SER A 2 23.99 -17.13 -23.97
N LEU A 3 24.27 -15.82 -23.97
CA LEU A 3 23.37 -14.74 -23.52
C LEU A 3 21.95 -14.88 -24.10
N ARG A 4 21.85 -15.39 -25.34
CA ARG A 4 20.59 -15.59 -26.05
C ARG A 4 19.70 -16.65 -25.40
N ARG A 5 20.29 -17.69 -24.78
CA ARG A 5 19.55 -18.71 -24.01
C ARG A 5 19.10 -18.18 -22.65
N ILE A 6 19.91 -17.33 -22.02
CA ILE A 6 19.58 -16.70 -20.73
C ILE A 6 18.40 -15.73 -20.93
N GLY A 7 18.46 -14.87 -21.95
CA GLY A 7 17.38 -13.93 -22.26
C GLY A 7 16.05 -14.64 -22.59
N LYS A 8 16.09 -15.77 -23.32
CA LYS A 8 14.90 -16.54 -23.63
C LYS A 8 14.28 -17.19 -22.38
N LYS A 9 15.11 -17.77 -21.50
CA LYS A 9 14.66 -18.31 -20.21
C LYS A 9 14.04 -17.24 -19.31
N VAL A 10 14.63 -16.06 -19.25
CA VAL A 10 14.09 -14.92 -18.47
C VAL A 10 12.77 -14.44 -19.06
N ALA A 11 12.66 -14.34 -20.38
CA ALA A 11 11.43 -13.96 -21.05
C ALA A 11 10.31 -14.99 -20.83
N ASP A 12 10.60 -16.29 -20.96
CA ASP A 12 9.64 -17.36 -20.72
C ASP A 12 9.21 -17.43 -19.24
N PHE A 13 10.13 -17.13 -18.30
CA PHE A 13 9.82 -17.01 -16.87
C PHE A 13 8.93 -15.80 -16.57
N MET A 14 9.22 -14.64 -17.15
CA MET A 14 8.38 -13.44 -17.04
C MET A 14 6.99 -13.63 -17.64
N ARG A 15 6.87 -14.48 -18.66
CA ARG A 15 5.59 -14.85 -19.29
C ARG A 15 4.78 -15.85 -18.47
N SER A 16 5.34 -16.40 -17.40
CA SER A 16 4.62 -17.34 -16.55
C SER A 16 3.46 -16.65 -15.85
N GLU A 17 2.35 -17.38 -15.71
CA GLU A 17 1.16 -16.90 -15.03
C GLU A 17 1.45 -16.47 -13.59
N THR A 18 2.35 -17.19 -12.90
CA THR A 18 2.80 -16.88 -11.55
C THR A 18 3.48 -15.51 -11.46
N VAL A 19 4.36 -15.19 -12.42
CA VAL A 19 5.03 -13.88 -12.44
C VAL A 19 4.04 -12.76 -12.75
N ASN A 20 3.12 -12.98 -13.70
CA ASN A 20 2.06 -12.00 -13.97
C ASN A 20 1.19 -11.73 -12.73
N LYS A 21 0.81 -12.78 -11.98
CA LYS A 21 0.06 -12.65 -10.72
C LYS A 21 0.87 -11.89 -9.66
N ALA A 22 2.17 -12.18 -9.52
CA ALA A 22 3.04 -11.48 -8.58
C ALA A 22 3.21 -9.99 -8.93
N ILE A 23 3.38 -9.67 -10.22
CA ILE A 23 3.47 -8.29 -10.71
C ILE A 23 2.15 -7.55 -10.42
N MET A 24 1.01 -8.17 -10.72
CA MET A 24 -0.30 -7.59 -10.43
C MET A 24 -0.48 -7.32 -8.93
N ALA A 25 -0.13 -8.27 -8.07
CA ALA A 25 -0.18 -8.08 -6.63
C ALA A 25 0.71 -6.93 -6.16
N ALA A 26 1.93 -6.81 -6.70
CA ALA A 26 2.85 -5.72 -6.38
C ALA A 26 2.31 -4.34 -6.82
N ILE A 27 1.75 -4.25 -8.03
CA ILE A 27 1.13 -3.03 -8.55
C ILE A 27 -0.04 -2.61 -7.65
N ILE A 28 -0.90 -3.57 -7.28
CA ILE A 28 -2.06 -3.28 -6.45
C ILE A 28 -1.61 -2.83 -5.05
N LEU A 29 -0.65 -3.50 -4.43
CA LEU A 29 -0.07 -3.06 -3.16
C LEU A 29 0.47 -1.63 -3.25
N ALA A 30 1.18 -1.28 -4.33
CA ALA A 30 1.66 0.08 -4.53
C ALA A 30 0.52 1.09 -4.63
N ILE A 31 -0.57 0.76 -5.35
CA ILE A 31 -1.77 1.61 -5.42
C ILE A 31 -2.42 1.76 -4.05
N LEU A 32 -2.57 0.68 -3.29
CA LEU A 32 -3.17 0.72 -1.96
C LEU A 32 -2.36 1.60 -1.00
N VAL A 33 -1.03 1.46 -1.00
CA VAL A 33 -0.14 2.32 -0.23
C VAL A 33 -0.33 3.77 -0.66
N PHE A 34 -0.35 4.06 -1.97
CA PHE A 34 -0.49 5.42 -2.49
C PHE A 34 -1.81 6.08 -2.07
N VAL A 35 -2.93 5.37 -2.27
CA VAL A 35 -4.29 5.88 -1.98
C VAL A 35 -4.58 5.94 -0.48
N SER A 36 -3.83 5.22 0.36
CA SER A 36 -3.97 5.30 1.83
C SER A 36 -3.57 6.63 2.45
N GLY A 37 -2.94 7.54 1.68
CA GLY A 37 -2.44 8.83 2.17
C GLY A 37 -0.94 8.82 2.50
N SER A 38 -0.20 7.85 1.98
CA SER A 38 1.25 7.77 2.17
C SER A 38 1.99 8.99 1.61
N ILE A 39 1.50 9.60 0.53
CA ILE A 39 2.05 10.86 -0.01
C ILE A 39 1.98 11.97 1.05
N TYR A 40 0.81 12.17 1.67
CA TYR A 40 0.65 13.17 2.72
C TYR A 40 1.62 12.90 3.87
N SER A 41 1.68 11.65 4.32
CA SER A 41 2.59 11.21 5.39
C SER A 41 4.07 11.48 5.09
N ILE A 42 4.51 11.45 3.82
CA ILE A 42 5.91 11.64 3.42
C ILE A 42 6.22 13.11 3.10
N THR A 43 5.26 13.87 2.59
CA THR A 43 5.50 15.22 2.04
C THR A 43 5.12 16.35 2.99
N ALA A 44 4.19 16.13 3.92
CA ALA A 44 3.85 17.13 4.91
C ALA A 44 4.96 17.25 5.95
N ARG A 45 5.27 18.50 6.35
CA ARG A 45 6.35 18.78 7.30
C ARG A 45 6.03 18.32 8.72
N ASP A 46 4.77 18.44 9.12
CA ASP A 46 4.30 18.19 10.49
C ASP A 46 3.11 17.23 10.47
N VAL A 47 3.39 15.93 10.30
CA VAL A 47 2.37 14.88 10.35
C VAL A 47 2.24 14.37 11.78
N LEU A 48 1.04 14.45 12.34
CA LEU A 48 0.76 13.92 13.67
C LEU A 48 0.79 12.39 13.62
N GLY A 49 1.53 11.75 14.53
CA GLY A 49 1.52 10.29 14.64
C GLY A 49 0.14 9.79 15.12
N LEU A 50 -0.30 10.33 16.26
CA LEU A 50 -1.54 10.02 16.98
C LEU A 50 -1.98 11.28 17.75
N ILE A 51 -3.27 11.45 18.03
CA ILE A 51 -3.78 12.56 18.84
C ILE A 51 -4.23 12.05 20.20
N PHE A 52 -3.63 12.55 21.28
CA PHE A 52 -4.06 12.26 22.65
C PHE A 52 -5.10 13.27 23.10
N LEU A 53 -6.25 12.79 23.56
CA LEU A 53 -7.35 13.59 24.05
C LEU A 53 -7.23 13.80 25.57
N ARG A 54 -7.69 14.97 26.03
CA ARG A 54 -7.77 15.28 27.46
C ARG A 54 -8.75 14.30 28.12
N GLY A 55 -8.24 13.44 29.00
CA GLY A 55 -8.99 12.31 29.58
C GLY A 55 -8.48 10.92 29.16
N GLY A 56 -7.37 10.83 28.42
CA GLY A 56 -6.69 9.57 28.12
C GLY A 56 -7.17 8.84 26.86
N GLY A 57 -8.11 9.43 26.11
CA GLY A 57 -8.54 8.89 24.82
C GLY A 57 -7.49 9.09 23.72
N ILE A 58 -7.49 8.21 22.72
CA ILE A 58 -6.65 8.35 21.53
C ILE A 58 -7.57 8.57 20.33
N ARG A 59 -7.28 9.60 19.53
CA ARG A 59 -7.95 9.87 18.26
C ARG A 59 -6.98 9.55 17.12
N VAL A 60 -7.42 8.67 16.24
CA VAL A 60 -6.69 8.29 15.03
C VAL A 60 -7.13 9.15 13.85
N PHE A 61 -8.45 9.24 13.61
CA PHE A 61 -9.01 10.01 12.49
C PHE A 61 -9.18 11.49 12.83
N ILE A 62 -8.70 12.36 11.95
CA ILE A 62 -8.92 13.81 12.07
C ILE A 62 -10.19 14.19 11.31
N TRP A 63 -10.92 15.18 11.81
CA TRP A 63 -12.16 15.67 11.19
C TRP A 63 -11.95 16.50 9.91
N THR A 64 -10.70 16.88 9.61
CA THR A 64 -10.38 17.70 8.43
C THR A 64 -9.97 16.80 7.27
N ILE A 65 -10.40 17.16 6.07
CA ILE A 65 -10.01 16.46 4.83
C ILE A 65 -8.59 16.82 4.37
N ASN A 66 -8.02 17.91 4.91
CA ASN A 66 -6.72 18.45 4.48
C ASN A 66 -5.54 17.94 5.33
N ALA A 67 -5.79 17.10 6.33
CA ALA A 67 -4.76 16.54 7.19
C ALA A 67 -5.09 15.12 7.60
N GLN A 68 -4.04 14.34 7.85
CA GLN A 68 -4.14 12.93 8.17
C GLN A 68 -3.07 12.57 9.21
N THR A 69 -3.36 11.65 10.13
CA THR A 69 -2.33 11.10 11.02
C THR A 69 -1.61 9.90 10.40
N HIS A 70 -0.39 9.58 10.85
CA HIS A 70 0.27 8.33 10.43
C HIS A 70 -0.55 7.10 10.80
N ALA A 71 -1.17 7.11 11.99
CA ALA A 71 -2.05 6.03 12.42
C ALA A 71 -3.27 5.89 11.49
N GLU A 72 -3.83 7.00 11.03
CA GLU A 72 -4.94 7.01 10.06
C GLU A 72 -4.51 6.42 8.71
N THR A 73 -3.34 6.79 8.20
CA THR A 73 -2.77 6.17 6.98
C THR A 73 -2.62 4.66 7.12
N MET A 74 -2.11 4.17 8.25
CA MET A 74 -1.96 2.73 8.49
C MET A 74 -3.30 2.00 8.55
N ILE A 75 -4.29 2.57 9.25
CA ILE A 75 -5.62 1.95 9.34
C ILE A 75 -6.30 1.93 7.97
N ILE A 76 -6.26 3.02 7.21
CA ILE A 76 -6.86 3.08 5.87
C ILE A 76 -6.20 2.07 4.93
N PHE A 77 -4.86 1.96 4.98
CA PHE A 77 -4.13 0.93 4.22
C PHE A 77 -4.62 -0.48 4.55
N LEU A 78 -4.77 -0.81 5.84
CA LEU A 78 -5.28 -2.11 6.28
C LEU A 78 -6.71 -2.37 5.80
N TYR A 79 -7.59 -1.36 5.87
CA TYR A 79 -8.96 -1.48 5.35
C TYR A 79 -8.97 -1.79 3.86
N TYR A 80 -8.17 -1.08 3.06
CA TYR A 80 -8.08 -1.36 1.63
C TYR A 80 -7.45 -2.72 1.32
N LEU A 81 -6.43 -3.11 2.09
CA LEU A 81 -5.78 -4.42 1.95
C LEU A 81 -6.76 -5.55 2.24
N MET A 82 -7.58 -5.42 3.30
CA MET A 82 -8.60 -6.41 3.63
C MET A 82 -9.70 -6.47 2.57
N GLY A 83 -10.18 -5.31 2.09
CA GLY A 83 -11.20 -5.25 1.04
C GLY A 83 -10.72 -5.89 -0.26
N PHE A 84 -9.51 -5.56 -0.69
CA PHE A 84 -8.89 -6.18 -1.86
C PHE A 84 -8.58 -7.66 -1.65
N GLY A 85 -8.05 -8.03 -0.48
CA GLY A 85 -7.76 -9.43 -0.14
C GLY A 85 -9.01 -10.29 -0.19
N GLY A 86 -10.16 -9.78 0.27
CA GLY A 86 -11.44 -10.45 0.15
C GLY A 86 -11.87 -10.67 -1.31
N LEU A 87 -11.71 -9.66 -2.17
CA LEU A 87 -12.02 -9.77 -3.60
C LEU A 87 -11.09 -10.74 -4.33
N TRP A 88 -9.81 -10.79 -3.95
CA TRP A 88 -8.81 -11.63 -4.59
C TRP A 88 -9.00 -13.13 -4.30
N LEU A 89 -9.65 -13.46 -3.18
CA LEU A 89 -9.95 -14.83 -2.80
C LEU A 89 -11.17 -15.41 -3.54
N TYR A 90 -11.93 -14.59 -4.26
CA TYR A 90 -13.13 -14.97 -5.02
C TYR A 90 -12.83 -15.06 -6.52
#